data_AF-A0AAU9M6W0-F1
#
_entry.id   AF-A0AAU9M6W0-F1
#
_cell.length_a   1.000
_cell.length_b   1.000
_cell.length_c   1.000
_cell.angle_alpha   90.00
_cell.angle_beta   90.00
_cell.angle_gamma   90.00
#
_symmetry.space_group_name_H-M   'P 1'
#
loop_
_entity.id
_entity.type
_entity.pdbx_description
1 polymer ?
#
loop_
_entity_poly.entity_id
_entity_poly.type
_entity_poly.pdbx_seq_one_letter_code
_entity_poly.pdbx_strand_id
1 'polypeptide(L)'
;MAPTTVLCSCSYLLGNWKLANIATDFRRSTPWNIHSNAISAIRTQTPLDFNPHHISDDLLNALPVARVKHIPPCIPKFSEYTSCEDVDRSLKFDRERLVYRERHCPEKSEVLKCRILAPYGYRQPFRWSGSRDAAWYANVPHKHLTVEMAGQNWVRFKGDRFTFPGGGTMFPNSADAYIDDIGKLINLRDGSIRTAISGGSKIEINRGPSY
;
A
#
# COMPACT_ATOMS: atom_id res chain seq x y z
N MET A 1 11.12 54.77 -1.31
CA MET A 1 10.98 53.38 -1.84
C MET A 1 12.35 52.75 -2.17
N ALA A 2 13.33 52.89 -1.27
CA ALA A 2 14.66 52.27 -1.39
C ALA A 2 15.07 51.37 -0.20
N PRO A 3 14.49 51.47 1.03
CA PRO A 3 14.99 50.64 2.14
C PRO A 3 14.50 49.19 2.07
N THR A 4 13.35 48.93 1.44
CA THR A 4 12.74 47.59 1.35
C THR A 4 13.47 46.67 0.36
N THR A 5 14.01 47.21 -0.73
CA THR A 5 14.80 46.44 -1.71
C THR A 5 16.18 46.06 -1.18
N VAL A 6 16.79 46.92 -0.37
CA VAL A 6 18.08 46.64 0.30
C VAL A 6 17.90 45.51 1.32
N LEU A 7 16.85 45.55 2.14
CA LEU A 7 16.56 44.49 3.14
C LEU A 7 16.29 43.11 2.49
N CYS A 8 15.58 43.07 1.36
CA CYS A 8 15.37 41.83 0.61
C CYS A 8 16.65 41.28 -0.01
N SER A 9 17.53 42.18 -0.50
CA SER A 9 18.82 41.78 -1.08
C SER A 9 19.78 41.23 -0.02
N CYS A 10 19.82 41.85 1.17
CA CYS A 10 20.64 41.38 2.29
C CYS A 10 20.19 40.02 2.83
N SER A 11 18.87 39.77 2.90
CA SER A 11 18.35 38.46 3.34
C SER A 11 18.61 37.35 2.31
N TYR A 12 18.64 37.66 1.02
CA TYR A 12 18.99 36.71 -0.03
C TYR A 12 20.48 36.31 -0.01
N LEU A 13 21.39 37.25 0.31
CA LEU A 13 22.82 36.97 0.44
C LEU A 13 23.16 36.21 1.73
N LEU A 14 22.48 36.51 2.85
CA LEU A 14 22.64 35.78 4.11
C LEU A 14 22.09 34.34 4.02
N GLY A 15 21.06 34.09 3.20
CA GLY A 15 20.51 32.75 2.96
C GLY A 15 21.48 31.82 2.21
N ASN A 16 22.19 32.32 1.19
CA ASN A 16 23.16 31.53 0.44
C ASN A 16 24.43 31.20 1.25
N TRP A 17 24.79 32.02 2.23
CA TRP A 17 25.96 31.78 3.08
C TRP A 17 25.73 30.65 4.10
N LYS A 18 24.47 30.37 4.49
CA LYS A 18 24.12 29.22 5.33
C LYS A 18 24.07 27.90 4.54
N LEU A 19 23.90 27.95 3.22
CA LEU A 19 23.91 26.74 2.36
C LEU A 19 25.33 26.34 1.94
N ALA A 20 26.25 27.30 1.82
CA ALA A 20 27.66 27.03 1.49
C ALA A 20 28.45 26.36 2.63
N ASN A 21 28.07 26.59 3.90
CA ASN A 21 28.74 26.00 5.06
C ASN A 21 28.27 24.57 5.41
N ILE A 22 27.29 24.01 4.70
CA ILE A 22 26.85 22.60 4.86
C ILE A 22 27.52 21.68 3.84
N ALA A 23 28.20 22.24 2.82
CA ALA A 23 28.83 21.47 1.75
C ALA A 23 30.29 21.05 2.03
N THR A 24 30.88 21.36 3.20
CA THR A 24 32.29 21.05 3.51
C THR A 24 32.53 19.97 4.55
N ASP A 25 31.52 19.23 5.02
CA ASP A 25 31.74 18.11 5.96
C ASP A 25 31.61 16.70 5.37
N PHE A 26 31.47 16.59 4.04
CA PHE A 26 31.46 15.30 3.36
C PHE A 26 32.87 14.90 2.88
N ARG A 27 33.78 14.56 3.82
CA ARG A 27 34.98 13.73 3.54
C ARG A 27 35.76 13.37 4.81
N ARG A 28 35.24 12.42 5.61
CA ARG A 28 36.08 11.44 6.33
C ARG A 28 35.27 10.25 6.86
N SER A 29 34.87 9.33 5.99
CA SER A 29 34.56 7.96 6.43
C SER A 29 35.84 7.13 6.32
N THR A 30 36.46 6.88 7.46
CA THR A 30 37.48 5.84 7.63
C THR A 30 36.88 4.46 7.31
N PRO A 31 37.62 3.53 6.68
CA PRO A 31 37.17 2.15 6.58
C PRO A 31 37.38 1.50 7.94
N TRP A 32 36.33 1.37 8.74
CA TRP A 32 36.37 0.51 9.91
C TRP A 32 36.27 -0.94 9.43
N ASN A 33 37.43 -1.59 9.34
CA ASN A 33 37.54 -3.05 9.35
C ASN A 33 36.94 -3.55 10.67
N ILE A 34 35.74 -4.12 10.61
CA ILE A 34 35.18 -4.87 11.73
C ILE A 34 35.77 -6.28 11.63
N HIS A 35 36.80 -6.52 12.43
CA HIS A 35 37.14 -7.88 12.85
C HIS A 35 35.98 -8.40 13.72
N SER A 36 35.10 -9.17 13.12
CA SER A 36 34.05 -9.91 13.84
C SER A 36 34.73 -11.04 14.61
N ASN A 37 34.97 -10.86 15.90
CA ASN A 37 35.16 -12.00 16.80
C ASN A 37 33.83 -12.74 16.86
N ALA A 38 33.70 -13.77 16.03
CA ALA A 38 32.57 -14.68 16.03
C ALA A 38 32.62 -15.53 17.32
N ILE A 39 31.88 -15.11 18.34
CA ILE A 39 31.43 -16.02 19.39
C ILE A 39 30.14 -16.66 18.86
N SER A 40 30.26 -17.89 18.38
CA SER A 40 29.15 -18.70 17.91
C SER A 40 28.19 -19.01 19.06
N ALA A 41 27.18 -18.16 19.26
CA ALA A 41 25.98 -18.54 19.98
C ALA A 41 25.22 -19.55 19.09
N ILE A 42 25.27 -20.83 19.46
CA ILE A 42 24.45 -21.88 18.84
C ILE A 42 22.99 -21.60 19.19
N ARG A 43 22.36 -20.76 18.38
CA ARG A 43 20.92 -20.58 18.38
C ARG A 43 20.38 -21.69 17.49
N THR A 44 19.67 -22.64 18.07
CA THR A 44 18.80 -23.58 17.35
C THR A 44 17.68 -22.78 16.70
N GLN A 45 17.99 -22.17 15.56
CA GLN A 45 16.99 -21.61 14.67
C GLN A 45 16.28 -22.84 14.08
N THR A 46 15.07 -23.10 14.55
CA THR A 46 14.14 -23.95 13.82
C THR A 46 14.07 -23.41 12.39
N PRO A 47 14.48 -24.17 11.35
CA PRO A 47 14.44 -23.67 9.99
C PRO A 47 12.98 -23.39 9.65
N LEU A 48 12.67 -22.11 9.44
CA LEU A 48 11.36 -21.70 8.96
C LEU A 48 11.23 -22.21 7.53
N ASP A 49 10.27 -23.08 7.31
CA ASP A 49 9.99 -23.61 5.97
C ASP A 49 9.24 -22.55 5.18
N PHE A 50 9.96 -21.90 4.26
CA PHE A 50 9.39 -20.95 3.31
C PHE A 50 8.98 -21.62 2.00
N ASN A 51 9.02 -22.95 1.92
CA ASN A 51 8.59 -23.64 0.71
C ASN A 51 7.07 -23.52 0.55
N PRO A 52 6.59 -23.28 -0.69
CA PRO A 52 5.17 -23.36 -0.97
C PRO A 52 4.70 -24.80 -0.72
N HIS A 53 3.85 -25.01 0.28
CA HIS A 53 3.20 -26.30 0.56
C HIS A 53 2.13 -26.70 -0.48
N HIS A 54 2.01 -25.93 -1.56
CA HIS A 54 1.20 -26.24 -2.72
C HIS A 54 2.15 -26.49 -3.89
N ILE A 55 2.83 -27.63 -3.87
CA ILE A 55 3.53 -28.13 -5.05
C ILE A 55 2.46 -28.73 -5.96
N SER A 56 2.44 -28.26 -7.20
CA SER A 56 1.48 -28.64 -8.23
C SER A 56 1.74 -30.04 -8.79
N ASP A 57 1.83 -31.05 -7.91
CA ASP A 57 1.96 -32.46 -8.33
C ASP A 57 0.76 -32.93 -9.17
N ASP A 58 -0.34 -32.16 -9.15
CA ASP A 58 -1.51 -32.36 -9.99
C ASP A 58 -1.32 -31.89 -11.46
N LEU A 59 -0.24 -31.18 -11.81
CA LEU A 59 0.00 -30.73 -13.19
C LEU A 59 0.62 -31.80 -14.09
N LEU A 60 1.30 -32.80 -13.52
CA LEU A 60 1.99 -33.83 -14.31
C LEU A 60 1.12 -35.06 -14.57
N ASN A 61 0.11 -35.32 -13.75
CA ASN A 61 -0.85 -36.41 -13.96
C ASN A 61 -2.17 -35.95 -14.61
N ALA A 62 -2.37 -34.64 -14.78
CA ALA A 62 -3.53 -34.07 -15.46
C ALA A 62 -3.13 -33.24 -16.68
N LEU A 63 -2.63 -33.89 -17.72
CA LEU A 63 -2.78 -33.38 -19.08
C LEU A 63 -3.83 -34.18 -19.88
N PRO A 64 -5.13 -34.25 -19.46
CA PRO A 64 -6.15 -34.10 -20.48
C PRO A 64 -5.97 -32.69 -21.03
N VAL A 65 -5.98 -32.52 -22.36
CA VAL A 65 -6.07 -31.22 -23.06
C VAL A 65 -6.80 -30.25 -22.16
N ALA A 66 -6.10 -29.23 -21.63
CA ALA A 66 -6.62 -28.36 -20.59
C ALA A 66 -7.98 -27.84 -21.06
N ARG A 67 -9.07 -28.44 -20.54
CA ARG A 67 -10.42 -28.03 -20.94
C ARG A 67 -10.57 -26.64 -20.36
N VAL A 68 -10.43 -25.64 -21.22
CA VAL A 68 -10.68 -24.25 -20.88
C VAL A 68 -12.10 -24.21 -20.35
N LYS A 69 -12.26 -24.09 -19.02
CA LYS A 69 -13.58 -23.94 -18.41
C LYS A 69 -14.18 -22.68 -19.01
N HIS A 70 -15.18 -22.85 -19.86
CA HIS A 70 -15.84 -21.73 -20.49
C HIS A 70 -16.70 -21.01 -19.46
N ILE A 71 -16.21 -19.87 -18.98
CA ILE A 71 -16.92 -18.99 -18.05
C ILE A 71 -17.64 -17.93 -18.89
N PRO A 72 -18.99 -17.91 -18.93
CA PRO A 72 -19.73 -16.95 -19.74
C PRO A 72 -19.56 -15.52 -19.20
N PRO A 73 -19.79 -14.49 -20.02
CA PRO A 73 -19.78 -13.11 -19.55
C PRO A 73 -20.89 -12.85 -18.52
N CYS A 74 -20.60 -12.03 -17.52
CA CYS A 74 -21.62 -11.56 -16.58
C CYS A 74 -22.59 -10.58 -17.26
N ILE A 75 -23.85 -10.56 -16.80
CA ILE A 75 -24.77 -9.47 -17.12
C ILE A 75 -24.18 -8.17 -16.54
N PRO A 76 -24.19 -7.03 -17.27
CA PRO A 76 -23.54 -5.79 -16.82
C PRO A 76 -23.90 -5.33 -15.41
N LYS A 77 -25.13 -5.59 -14.94
CA LYS A 77 -25.57 -5.26 -13.58
C LYS A 77 -24.74 -5.90 -12.45
N PHE A 78 -24.04 -7.00 -12.75
CA PHE A 78 -23.21 -7.71 -11.79
C PHE A 78 -21.73 -7.31 -11.85
N SER A 79 -21.35 -6.28 -12.61
CA SER A 79 -19.95 -5.83 -12.66
C SER A 79 -19.44 -5.32 -11.31
N GLU A 80 -20.33 -4.74 -10.51
CA GLU A 80 -20.05 -4.20 -9.17
C GLU A 80 -20.61 -5.08 -8.04
N TYR A 81 -21.07 -6.29 -8.35
CA TYR A 81 -21.67 -7.17 -7.35
C TYR A 81 -20.60 -7.73 -6.41
N THR A 82 -20.63 -7.29 -5.15
CA THR A 82 -19.77 -7.74 -4.07
C THR A 82 -20.49 -8.79 -3.22
N SER A 83 -20.27 -10.06 -3.52
CA SER A 83 -21.09 -11.17 -3.00
C SER A 83 -21.25 -11.23 -1.48
N CYS A 84 -20.24 -10.85 -0.71
CA CYS A 84 -20.28 -10.91 0.76
C CYS A 84 -20.58 -9.56 1.43
N GLU A 85 -20.77 -8.51 0.64
CA GLU A 85 -21.06 -7.14 1.07
C GLU A 85 -22.36 -6.66 0.41
N ASP A 86 -23.33 -7.56 0.29
CA ASP A 86 -24.65 -7.30 -0.29
C ASP A 86 -25.60 -6.75 0.78
N VAL A 87 -26.03 -5.50 0.61
CA VAL A 87 -26.86 -4.78 1.60
C VAL A 87 -28.22 -5.47 1.79
N ASP A 88 -28.88 -5.89 0.71
CA ASP A 88 -30.20 -6.49 0.76
C ASP A 88 -30.18 -7.84 1.50
N ARG A 89 -29.11 -8.61 1.37
CA ARG A 89 -28.87 -9.84 2.13
C ARG A 89 -28.58 -9.51 3.59
N SER A 90 -27.67 -8.58 3.85
CA SER A 90 -27.28 -8.19 5.21
C SER A 90 -28.47 -7.70 6.04
N LEU A 91 -29.38 -6.93 5.45
CA LEU A 91 -30.57 -6.40 6.14
C LEU A 91 -31.61 -7.46 6.55
N LYS A 92 -31.49 -8.71 6.12
CA LYS A 92 -32.38 -9.82 6.52
C LYS A 92 -32.04 -10.42 7.88
N PHE A 93 -30.86 -10.12 8.41
CA PHE A 93 -30.38 -10.68 9.69
C PHE A 93 -30.78 -9.82 10.88
N ASP A 94 -30.73 -10.43 12.07
CA ASP A 94 -31.11 -9.81 13.32
C ASP A 94 -30.26 -8.57 13.67
N ARG A 95 -30.92 -7.60 14.31
CA ARG A 95 -30.34 -6.33 14.77
C ARG A 95 -29.86 -6.38 16.20
N GLU A 96 -30.32 -7.32 17.03
CA GLU A 96 -30.05 -7.36 18.47
C GLU A 96 -28.54 -7.37 18.80
N ARG A 97 -27.71 -7.94 17.92
CA ARG A 97 -26.23 -7.98 18.07
C ARG A 97 -25.47 -7.43 16.89
N LEU A 98 -26.12 -6.60 16.07
CA LEU A 98 -25.53 -6.09 14.84
C LEU A 98 -25.10 -7.21 13.87
N VAL A 99 -25.74 -8.39 13.92
CA VAL A 99 -25.43 -9.51 13.01
C VAL A 99 -25.61 -9.06 11.56
N TYR A 100 -26.59 -8.22 11.28
CA TYR A 100 -26.77 -7.58 9.96
C TYR A 100 -25.57 -6.77 9.46
N ARG A 101 -24.58 -6.43 10.30
CA ARG A 101 -23.34 -5.74 9.89
C ARG A 101 -22.17 -6.69 9.63
N GLU A 102 -22.35 -7.98 9.89
CA GLU A 102 -21.36 -9.01 9.56
C GLU A 102 -21.35 -9.32 8.05
N ARG A 103 -20.35 -10.11 7.62
CA ARG A 103 -20.23 -10.54 6.23
C ARG A 103 -21.17 -11.71 5.94
N HIS A 104 -22.14 -11.48 5.07
CA HIS A 104 -23.11 -12.49 4.67
C HIS A 104 -22.86 -12.88 3.21
N CYS A 105 -22.21 -14.02 3.00
CA CYS A 105 -21.89 -14.50 1.66
C CYS A 105 -23.03 -15.39 1.08
N PRO A 106 -23.13 -15.51 -0.25
CA PRO A 106 -23.97 -16.50 -0.92
C PRO A 106 -23.59 -17.93 -0.54
N GLU A 107 -24.60 -18.80 -0.50
CA GLU A 107 -24.36 -20.23 -0.47
C GLU A 107 -23.71 -20.71 -1.76
N LYS A 108 -23.10 -21.90 -1.75
CA LYS A 108 -22.38 -22.46 -2.91
C LYS A 108 -23.23 -22.54 -4.19
N SER A 109 -24.54 -22.72 -4.04
CA SER A 109 -25.53 -22.78 -5.12
C SER A 109 -25.82 -21.40 -5.73
N GLU A 110 -25.66 -20.32 -4.96
CA GLU A 110 -25.94 -18.94 -5.34
C GLU A 110 -24.72 -18.22 -5.92
N VAL A 111 -23.54 -18.83 -5.85
CA VAL A 111 -22.28 -18.24 -6.36
C VAL A 111 -22.32 -18.12 -7.88
N LEU A 112 -22.26 -16.86 -8.35
CA LEU A 112 -22.16 -16.54 -9.77
C LEU A 112 -20.79 -16.97 -10.32
N LYS A 113 -20.80 -17.73 -11.42
CA LYS A 113 -19.60 -18.14 -12.16
C LYS A 113 -19.60 -17.51 -13.54
N CYS A 114 -19.29 -16.22 -13.60
CA CYS A 114 -19.23 -15.45 -14.83
C CYS A 114 -18.00 -14.54 -14.86
N ARG A 115 -17.62 -14.10 -16.07
CA ARG A 115 -16.47 -13.22 -16.30
C ARG A 115 -16.96 -11.79 -16.49
N ILE A 116 -16.42 -10.86 -15.72
CA ILE A 116 -16.65 -9.42 -15.92
C ILE A 116 -15.96 -9.01 -17.23
N LEU A 117 -16.69 -8.30 -18.08
CA LEU A 117 -16.16 -7.82 -19.35
C LEU A 117 -15.25 -6.61 -19.13
N ALA A 118 -14.22 -6.52 -19.97
CA ALA A 118 -13.39 -5.32 -20.00
C ALA A 118 -14.25 -4.11 -20.46
N PRO A 119 -14.09 -2.94 -19.86
CA PRO A 119 -14.78 -1.73 -20.29
C PRO A 119 -14.37 -1.36 -21.73
N TYR A 120 -15.22 -0.57 -22.39
CA TYR A 120 -14.94 -0.09 -23.73
C TYR A 120 -13.62 0.71 -23.76
N GLY A 121 -12.74 0.37 -24.70
CA GLY A 121 -11.44 1.02 -24.83
C GLY A 121 -10.40 0.59 -23.79
N TYR A 122 -10.62 -0.52 -23.07
CA TYR A 122 -9.65 -1.08 -22.13
C TYR A 122 -8.27 -1.26 -22.78
N ARG A 123 -7.23 -0.85 -22.07
CA ARG A 123 -5.83 -0.91 -22.48
C ARG A 123 -5.08 -1.90 -21.62
N GLN A 124 -4.01 -2.47 -22.17
CA GLN A 124 -3.11 -3.32 -21.40
C GLN A 124 -2.55 -2.54 -20.19
N PRO A 125 -2.69 -3.08 -18.95
CA PRO A 125 -2.13 -2.45 -17.76
C PRO A 125 -0.61 -2.26 -17.86
N PHE A 126 -0.08 -1.27 -17.13
CA PHE A 126 1.36 -1.12 -16.98
C PHE A 126 1.97 -2.37 -16.34
N ARG A 127 3.22 -2.68 -16.67
CA ARG A 127 3.96 -3.71 -15.94
C ARG A 127 4.31 -3.19 -14.54
N TRP A 128 4.43 -4.12 -13.60
CA TRP A 128 5.06 -3.84 -12.31
C TRP A 128 6.51 -3.36 -12.51
N SER A 129 7.02 -2.35 -11.80
CA SER A 129 6.40 -1.59 -10.72
C SER A 129 5.53 -0.40 -11.15
N GLY A 130 5.54 -0.01 -12.43
CA GLY A 130 4.85 1.20 -12.91
C GLY A 130 3.33 1.18 -12.72
N SER A 131 2.70 0.00 -12.63
CA SER A 131 1.27 -0.14 -12.29
C SER A 131 0.93 0.29 -10.84
N ARG A 132 1.94 0.44 -9.98
CA ARG A 132 1.77 0.98 -8.62
C ARG A 132 1.36 2.46 -8.67
N ASP A 133 2.00 3.20 -9.57
CA ASP A 133 1.94 4.67 -9.56
C ASP A 133 0.95 5.22 -10.59
N ALA A 134 0.51 4.39 -11.55
CA ALA A 134 -0.39 4.82 -12.61
C ALA A 134 -1.37 3.74 -13.09
N ALA A 135 -2.54 4.20 -13.55
CA ALA A 135 -3.53 3.40 -14.25
C ALA A 135 -4.07 4.15 -15.47
N TRP A 136 -4.49 3.44 -16.51
CA TRP A 136 -5.12 4.07 -17.67
C TRP A 136 -6.51 4.61 -17.30
N TYR A 137 -6.83 5.82 -17.75
CA TYR A 137 -8.15 6.42 -17.57
C TYR A 137 -9.27 5.57 -18.18
N ALA A 138 -8.99 4.86 -19.28
CA ALA A 138 -9.93 3.96 -19.94
C ALA A 138 -10.21 2.66 -19.17
N ASN A 139 -9.33 2.28 -18.23
CA ASN A 139 -9.46 1.04 -17.49
C ASN A 139 -10.29 1.19 -16.20
N VAL A 140 -10.62 2.42 -15.81
CA VAL A 140 -11.37 2.70 -14.58
C VAL A 140 -12.85 2.94 -14.93
N PRO A 141 -13.77 2.14 -14.40
CA PRO A 141 -15.21 2.27 -14.70
C PRO A 141 -15.83 3.53 -14.05
N HIS A 142 -15.45 3.85 -12.81
CA HIS A 142 -16.03 4.94 -12.01
C HIS A 142 -15.09 6.12 -11.88
N LYS A 143 -15.16 7.04 -12.84
CA LYS A 143 -14.20 8.16 -12.93
C LYS A 143 -14.58 9.35 -12.06
N HIS A 144 -15.87 9.47 -11.70
CA HIS A 144 -16.39 10.55 -10.85
C HIS A 144 -15.77 10.55 -9.45
N LEU A 145 -15.38 9.38 -8.93
CA LEU A 145 -14.69 9.25 -7.64
C LEU A 145 -13.38 10.05 -7.57
N THR A 146 -12.74 10.32 -8.71
CA THR A 146 -11.54 11.16 -8.76
C THR A 146 -11.83 12.63 -8.49
N VAL A 147 -13.06 13.10 -8.73
CA VAL A 147 -13.51 14.45 -8.40
C VAL A 147 -13.79 14.57 -6.90
N GLU A 148 -14.48 13.56 -6.34
CA GLU A 148 -14.79 13.51 -4.90
C GLU A 148 -13.52 13.39 -4.05
N MET A 149 -12.53 12.63 -4.53
CA MET A 149 -11.25 12.43 -3.85
C MET A 149 -10.16 13.45 -4.24
N ALA A 150 -10.46 14.41 -5.12
CA ALA A 150 -9.50 15.38 -5.64
C ALA A 150 -8.86 16.23 -4.51
N GLY A 151 -9.64 16.56 -3.48
CA GLY A 151 -9.18 17.36 -2.34
C GLY A 151 -8.12 16.69 -1.47
N GLN A 152 -7.99 15.36 -1.53
CA GLN A 152 -7.09 14.60 -0.66
C GLN A 152 -5.80 14.13 -1.35
N ASN A 153 -5.55 14.50 -2.62
CA ASN A 153 -4.34 14.12 -3.35
C ASN A 153 -4.13 12.59 -3.52
N TRP A 154 -5.18 11.78 -3.42
CA TRP A 154 -5.12 10.32 -3.60
C TRP A 154 -4.84 9.94 -5.05
N VAL A 155 -5.46 10.68 -5.96
CA VAL A 155 -5.43 10.41 -7.39
C VAL A 155 -5.34 11.73 -8.13
N ARG A 156 -4.48 11.79 -9.15
CA ARG A 156 -4.43 12.90 -10.09
C ARG A 156 -4.70 12.41 -11.48
N PHE A 157 -5.52 13.15 -12.21
CA PHE A 157 -5.73 12.91 -13.63
C PHE A 157 -4.69 13.68 -14.43
N LYS A 158 -3.95 12.98 -15.31
CA LYS A 158 -2.95 13.56 -16.21
C LYS A 158 -3.10 12.95 -17.60
N GLY A 159 -3.77 13.68 -18.49
CA GLY A 159 -3.96 13.26 -19.89
C GLY A 159 -4.84 12.03 -20.01
N ASP A 160 -4.24 10.86 -20.25
CA ASP A 160 -4.97 9.58 -20.38
C ASP A 160 -4.69 8.61 -19.22
N ARG A 161 -4.12 9.12 -18.12
CA ARG A 161 -3.73 8.33 -16.95
C ARG A 161 -4.24 8.95 -15.65
N PHE A 162 -4.53 8.06 -14.71
CA PHE A 162 -4.53 8.38 -13.30
C PHE A 162 -3.15 8.11 -12.72
N THR A 163 -2.69 8.99 -11.85
CA THR A 163 -1.44 8.82 -11.09
C THR A 163 -1.74 8.85 -9.60
N PHE A 164 -1.06 8.00 -8.83
CA PHE A 164 -1.25 7.83 -7.40
C PHE A 164 0.01 8.31 -6.66
N PRO A 165 0.07 9.58 -6.24
CA PRO A 165 1.29 10.16 -5.67
C PRO A 165 1.56 9.70 -4.23
N GLY A 166 0.76 8.80 -3.66
CA GLY A 166 0.93 8.25 -2.31
C GLY A 166 0.61 9.22 -1.16
N GLY A 167 0.36 10.50 -1.46
CA GLY A 167 0.13 11.57 -0.48
C GLY A 167 -1.31 11.79 -0.06
N GLY A 168 -2.15 10.76 -0.18
CA GLY A 168 -3.56 10.79 0.17
C GLY A 168 -3.87 9.74 1.22
N THR A 169 -3.30 9.90 2.40
CA THR A 169 -3.67 9.08 3.55
C THR A 169 -4.47 9.97 4.51
N MET A 170 -5.04 9.40 5.56
CA MET A 170 -5.52 10.17 6.71
C MET A 170 -4.42 11.03 7.38
N PHE A 171 -3.18 10.97 6.88
CA PHE A 171 -2.04 11.75 7.34
C PHE A 171 -1.79 12.93 6.37
N PRO A 172 -2.01 14.20 6.81
CA PRO A 172 -1.81 15.39 5.98
C PRO A 172 -0.41 15.50 5.35
N ASN A 173 0.61 14.97 6.05
CA ASN A 173 2.01 15.02 5.65
C ASN A 173 2.53 13.68 5.11
N SER A 174 1.65 12.75 4.72
CA SER A 174 1.92 11.34 4.39
C SER A 174 2.09 10.42 5.61
N ALA A 175 1.95 9.11 5.35
CA ALA A 175 2.19 8.09 6.37
C ALA A 175 3.67 8.02 6.77
N ASP A 176 4.60 8.35 5.87
CA ASP A 176 6.04 8.32 6.15
C ASP A 176 6.40 9.36 7.21
N ALA A 177 5.88 10.59 7.09
CA ALA A 177 6.11 11.63 8.10
C ALA A 177 5.55 11.22 9.48
N TYR A 178 4.39 10.56 9.49
CA TYR A 178 3.81 10.01 10.73
C TYR A 178 4.68 8.92 11.35
N ILE A 179 5.22 8.01 10.53
CA ILE A 179 6.16 6.97 10.98
C ILE A 179 7.45 7.59 11.51
N ASP A 180 7.98 8.63 10.85
CA ASP A 180 9.17 9.36 11.30
C ASP A 180 8.94 10.07 12.64
N ASP A 181 7.75 10.67 12.85
CA ASP A 181 7.39 11.30 14.12
C ASP A 181 7.29 10.27 15.25
N ILE A 182 6.72 9.10 14.99
CA ILE A 182 6.75 7.97 15.95
C ILE A 182 8.21 7.54 16.19
N GLY A 183 9.02 7.48 15.14
CA GLY A 183 10.44 7.11 15.19
C GLY A 183 11.29 8.01 16.08
N LYS A 184 10.87 9.26 16.32
CA LYS A 184 11.51 10.19 17.28
C LYS A 184 11.22 9.83 18.73
N LEU A 185 10.09 9.18 19.01
CA LEU A 185 9.65 8.81 20.36
C LEU A 185 10.07 7.38 20.73
N ILE A 186 10.03 6.46 19.76
CA ILE A 186 10.39 5.06 19.92
C ILE A 186 11.30 4.62 18.78
N ASN A 187 12.34 3.86 19.10
CA ASN A 187 13.23 3.33 18.08
C ASN A 187 12.52 2.20 17.31
N LEU A 188 12.12 2.49 16.07
CA LEU A 188 11.50 1.51 15.18
C LEU A 188 12.51 0.68 14.38
N ARG A 189 13.81 1.04 14.41
CA ARG A 189 14.83 0.52 13.48
C ARG A 189 15.78 -0.51 14.11
N ASP A 190 15.82 -0.62 15.43
CA ASP A 190 16.71 -1.54 16.14
C ASP A 190 16.22 -2.99 16.20
N GLY A 191 15.02 -3.27 15.68
CA GLY A 191 14.42 -4.61 15.69
C GLY A 191 13.88 -5.05 17.06
N SER A 192 13.87 -4.16 18.07
CA SER A 192 13.28 -4.44 19.39
C SER A 192 11.75 -4.55 19.33
N ILE A 193 11.13 -3.84 18.37
CA ILE A 193 9.69 -3.84 18.12
C ILE A 193 9.40 -4.77 16.93
N ARG A 194 8.54 -5.77 17.15
CA ARG A 194 8.09 -6.70 16.09
C ARG A 194 6.86 -6.17 15.36
N THR A 195 5.93 -5.61 16.13
CA THR A 195 4.67 -5.10 15.59
C THR A 195 4.23 -3.89 16.40
N ALA A 196 3.83 -2.83 15.71
CA ALA A 196 3.15 -1.69 16.30
C ALA A 196 1.79 -1.53 15.62
N ILE A 197 0.73 -1.39 16.41
CA ILE A 197 -0.63 -1.15 15.94
C ILE A 197 -1.03 0.25 16.40
N SER A 198 -1.33 1.14 15.45
CA SER A 198 -1.83 2.48 15.74
C SER A 198 -3.29 2.59 15.32
N GLY A 199 -4.15 2.96 16.27
CA GLY A 199 -5.58 3.13 16.06
C GLY A 199 -6.12 4.28 16.90
N GLY A 200 -6.61 5.33 16.25
CA GLY A 200 -7.09 6.53 16.94
C GLY A 200 -5.95 7.27 17.66
N SER A 201 -6.12 7.56 18.95
CA SER A 201 -5.12 8.26 19.79
C SER A 201 -4.14 7.31 20.50
N LYS A 202 -4.20 6.00 20.24
CA LYS A 202 -3.40 4.99 20.95
C LYS A 202 -2.48 4.22 19.99
N ILE A 203 -1.25 3.99 20.45
CA ILE A 203 -0.28 3.10 19.81
C ILE A 203 -0.02 1.93 20.76
N GLU A 204 -0.17 0.71 20.27
CA GLU A 204 0.14 -0.53 20.97
C GLU A 204 1.40 -1.17 20.36
N ILE A 205 2.35 -1.56 21.21
CA ILE A 205 3.69 -2.00 20.79
C ILE A 205 3.94 -3.41 21.33
N ASN A 206 4.15 -4.35 20.42
CA ASN A 206 4.62 -5.70 20.72
C ASN A 206 6.13 -5.78 20.50
N ARG A 207 6.87 -5.93 21.60
CA ARG A 207 8.32 -6.11 21.57
C ARG A 207 8.69 -7.58 21.39
N GLY A 208 9.75 -7.82 20.64
CA GLY A 208 10.37 -9.14 20.59
C GLY A 208 11.07 -9.45 21.91
N PRO A 209 11.40 -10.73 22.17
CA PRO A 209 12.31 -11.08 23.24
C PRO A 209 13.62 -10.29 23.07
N SER A 210 14.01 -9.56 24.12
CA SER A 210 15.34 -8.97 24.21
C SER A 210 16.35 -10.11 24.24
N TYR A 211 17.21 -10.17 23.22
CA TYR A 211 18.35 -11.09 23.18
C TYR A 211 19.59 -10.40 23.74
#